data_AF-A0A1Q7XUM3-F1
#
_entry.id   AF-A0A1Q7XUM3-F1
#
_cell.length_a   1.000
_cell.length_b   1.000
_cell.length_c   1.000
_cell.angle_alpha   90.00
_cell.angle_beta   90.00
_cell.angle_gamma   90.00
#
_symmetry.space_group_name_H-M   'P 1'
#
loop_
_entity.id
_entity.type
_entity.pdbx_description
1 polymer ?
#
loop_
_entity_poly.entity_id
_entity_poly.type
_entity_poly.pdbx_seq_one_letter_code
_entity_poly.pdbx_strand_id
1 'polypeptide(L)'
;MALLVLLNSLLILSVPTPLLAKGKTVKITIKGANLKTPIEISDPKILANFQVWTGPGTSTADNQSLIIDWSQGPVTKPPESLRRYQVSFHTDPHDQIVYVVYYACSLGAEQGYVYLPGESDEWAGLNVRTIFHGVEGKWFRAWSAWERVARPLIDKAALTDSIQPR
;
A
#
# COMPACT_ATOMS: atom_id res chain seq x y z
N MET A 1 -54.17 -33.59 24.97
CA MET A 1 -52.93 -34.26 25.40
C MET A 1 -51.78 -33.66 24.59
N ALA A 2 -51.15 -32.62 25.13
CA ALA A 2 -50.00 -31.95 24.53
C ALA A 2 -48.81 -32.10 25.48
N LEU A 3 -47.67 -32.63 25.01
CA LEU A 3 -46.34 -32.44 25.60
C LEU A 3 -45.29 -33.02 24.64
N LEU A 4 -44.71 -32.18 23.77
CA LEU A 4 -43.36 -31.58 23.90
C LEU A 4 -42.21 -32.56 23.66
N VAL A 5 -41.75 -32.62 22.40
CA VAL A 5 -40.44 -33.16 22.01
C VAL A 5 -39.45 -31.99 22.08
N LEU A 6 -38.59 -31.98 23.11
CA LEU A 6 -37.49 -31.03 23.21
C LEU A 6 -36.33 -31.52 22.33
N LEU A 7 -36.24 -30.98 21.11
CA LEU A 7 -35.08 -31.16 20.23
C LEU A 7 -34.00 -30.14 20.63
N ASN A 8 -32.98 -30.61 21.37
CA ASN A 8 -31.81 -29.81 21.73
C ASN A 8 -31.04 -29.40 20.47
N SER A 9 -31.32 -28.19 19.98
CA SER A 9 -30.63 -27.57 18.85
C SER A 9 -29.39 -26.86 19.39
N LEU A 10 -28.24 -27.55 19.43
CA LEU A 10 -26.96 -26.93 19.74
C LEU A 10 -26.54 -26.04 18.56
N LEU A 11 -26.99 -24.79 18.56
CA LEU A 11 -26.58 -23.77 17.60
C LEU A 11 -25.15 -23.34 17.94
N ILE A 12 -24.15 -23.96 17.30
CA ILE A 12 -22.76 -23.49 17.37
C ILE A 12 -22.70 -22.18 16.57
N LEU A 13 -22.85 -21.04 17.26
CA LEU A 13 -22.48 -19.74 16.71
C LEU A 13 -20.96 -19.75 16.52
N SER A 14 -20.52 -20.12 15.31
CA SER A 14 -19.17 -19.88 14.85
C SER A 14 -19.00 -18.37 14.69
N VAL A 15 -18.61 -17.68 15.76
CA VAL A 15 -18.14 -16.30 15.66
C VAL A 15 -16.83 -16.38 14.89
N PRO A 16 -16.70 -15.78 13.68
CA PRO A 16 -15.43 -15.73 13.00
C PRO A 16 -14.48 -14.92 13.89
N THR A 17 -13.51 -15.60 14.50
CA THR A 17 -12.38 -14.92 15.09
C THR A 17 -11.61 -14.27 13.93
N PRO A 18 -11.39 -12.94 13.92
CA PRO A 18 -10.51 -12.35 12.94
C PRO A 18 -9.13 -12.95 13.21
N LEU A 19 -8.68 -13.81 12.30
CA LEU A 19 -7.35 -14.37 12.32
C LEU A 19 -6.38 -13.23 12.00
N LEU A 20 -5.97 -12.45 13.00
CA LEU A 20 -4.93 -11.42 12.89
C LEU A 20 -3.55 -12.08 12.77
N ALA A 21 -3.37 -12.94 11.78
CA ALA A 21 -2.09 -13.58 11.49
C ALA A 21 -1.14 -12.63 10.73
N LYS A 22 -1.66 -11.55 10.17
CA LYS A 22 -0.93 -10.54 9.39
C LYS A 22 -0.81 -9.25 10.22
N GLY A 23 0.43 -8.81 10.45
CA GLY A 23 0.73 -7.65 11.29
C GLY A 23 0.20 -6.32 10.72
N LYS A 24 -0.07 -5.33 11.55
CA LYS A 24 -0.57 -4.02 11.08
C LYS A 24 0.53 -3.23 10.40
N THR A 25 0.17 -2.40 9.42
CA THR A 25 1.14 -1.45 8.85
C THR A 25 1.49 -0.41 9.90
N VAL A 26 2.76 -0.33 10.28
CA VAL A 26 3.28 0.56 11.35
C VAL A 26 4.19 1.68 10.83
N LYS A 27 4.70 1.52 9.62
CA LYS A 27 5.53 2.53 8.97
C LYS A 27 5.46 2.40 7.45
N ILE A 28 5.45 3.54 6.76
CA ILE A 28 5.69 3.62 5.33
C ILE A 28 6.92 4.50 5.12
N THR A 29 7.86 4.02 4.30
CA THR A 29 9.05 4.80 3.93
C THR A 29 9.03 5.17 2.46
N ILE A 30 9.41 6.41 2.14
CA ILE A 30 9.56 6.91 0.77
C ILE A 30 11.03 7.26 0.56
N LYS A 31 11.70 6.59 -0.38
CA LYS A 31 13.12 6.79 -0.68
C LYS A 31 13.39 6.94 -2.18
N GLY A 32 14.59 7.40 -2.52
CA GLY A 32 15.05 7.52 -3.90
C GLY A 32 14.82 8.91 -4.49
N ALA A 33 14.97 9.00 -5.81
CA ALA A 33 15.17 10.27 -6.50
C ALA A 33 16.29 11.09 -5.83
N ASN A 34 16.05 12.38 -5.58
CA ASN A 34 17.02 13.30 -4.99
C ASN A 34 16.76 13.57 -3.50
N LEU A 35 16.00 12.72 -2.81
CA LEU A 35 15.78 12.86 -1.36
C LEU A 35 17.08 12.50 -0.62
N LYS A 36 17.60 13.41 0.22
CA LYS A 36 18.80 13.17 1.03
C LYS A 36 18.56 12.10 2.10
N THR A 37 17.37 12.10 2.69
CA THR A 37 16.95 11.11 3.68
C THR A 37 15.58 10.53 3.31
N PRO A 38 15.30 9.27 3.65
CA PRO A 38 13.95 8.72 3.50
C PRO A 38 12.93 9.52 4.30
N ILE A 39 11.74 9.70 3.72
CA ILE A 39 10.58 10.21 4.45
C ILE A 39 9.93 9.03 5.16
N GLU A 40 9.67 9.17 6.46
CA GLU A 40 8.95 8.16 7.26
C GLU A 40 7.54 8.66 7.62
N ILE A 41 6.55 7.81 7.39
CA ILE A 41 5.15 8.02 7.79
C ILE A 41 4.81 6.95 8.83
N SER A 42 4.58 7.37 10.06
CA SER A 42 4.29 6.47 11.20
C SER A 42 3.03 6.87 11.99
N ASP A 43 2.32 7.93 11.58
CA ASP A 43 1.07 8.34 12.23
C ASP A 43 -0.01 7.25 12.02
N PRO A 44 -0.52 6.62 13.10
CA PRO A 44 -1.49 5.54 12.99
C PRO A 44 -2.79 5.92 12.25
N LYS A 45 -3.22 7.19 12.34
CA LYS A 45 -4.43 7.67 11.65
C LYS A 45 -4.22 7.76 10.15
N ILE A 46 -3.02 8.15 9.72
CA ILE A 46 -2.65 8.15 8.30
C ILE A 46 -2.53 6.71 7.81
N LEU A 47 -1.80 5.88 8.55
CA LEU A 47 -1.53 4.48 8.19
C LEU A 47 -2.79 3.61 8.12
N ALA A 48 -3.83 3.93 8.91
CA ALA A 48 -5.12 3.24 8.84
C ALA A 48 -5.73 3.25 7.42
N ASN A 49 -5.38 4.23 6.58
CA ASN A 49 -5.85 4.30 5.19
C ASN A 49 -5.02 3.42 4.23
N PHE A 50 -3.78 3.09 4.58
CA PHE A 50 -2.81 2.48 3.65
C PHE A 50 -2.35 1.11 4.15
N GLN A 51 -3.32 0.23 4.40
CA GLN A 51 -3.03 -1.13 4.86
C GLN A 51 -2.55 -2.01 3.71
N VAL A 52 -1.44 -2.71 3.93
CA VAL A 52 -0.84 -3.59 2.91
C VAL A 52 -1.70 -4.81 2.58
N TRP A 53 -2.58 -5.25 3.48
CA TRP A 53 -3.37 -6.49 3.34
C TRP A 53 -4.73 -6.31 2.64
N THR A 54 -4.96 -5.18 1.98
CA THR A 54 -6.22 -4.88 1.28
C THR A 54 -6.03 -4.75 -0.22
N GLY A 55 -7.12 -4.91 -0.98
CA GLY A 55 -7.12 -4.75 -2.44
C GLY A 55 -7.25 -6.05 -3.23
N PRO A 56 -7.17 -5.95 -4.58
CA PRO A 56 -7.09 -7.12 -5.46
C PRO A 56 -5.98 -8.07 -5.00
N GLY A 57 -6.17 -9.39 -5.12
CA GLY A 57 -5.20 -10.37 -4.60
C GLY A 57 -5.29 -10.62 -3.08
N THR A 58 -6.21 -9.95 -2.38
CA THR A 58 -6.56 -10.21 -0.97
C THR A 58 -8.04 -10.54 -0.81
N SER A 59 -8.49 -10.86 0.42
CA SER A 59 -9.88 -11.24 0.70
C SER A 59 -10.88 -10.07 0.59
N THR A 60 -10.43 -8.81 0.53
CA THR A 60 -11.33 -7.65 0.48
C THR A 60 -11.59 -7.17 -0.95
N ALA A 61 -10.62 -7.32 -1.87
CA ALA A 61 -10.71 -6.84 -3.24
C ALA A 61 -11.07 -5.34 -3.36
N ASP A 62 -10.65 -4.53 -2.37
CA ASP A 62 -11.00 -3.11 -2.29
C ASP A 62 -10.48 -2.32 -3.49
N ASN A 63 -11.35 -1.51 -4.12
CA ASN A 63 -11.01 -0.67 -5.26
C ASN A 63 -9.96 0.42 -4.94
N GLN A 64 -9.75 0.74 -3.66
CA GLN A 64 -8.75 1.69 -3.20
C GLN A 64 -8.04 1.10 -1.98
N SER A 65 -6.76 0.80 -2.13
CA SER A 65 -5.98 0.07 -1.13
C SER A 65 -4.49 0.18 -1.41
N LEU A 66 -3.65 -0.19 -0.44
CA LEU A 66 -2.21 0.05 -0.47
C LEU A 66 -1.92 1.55 -0.66
N ILE A 67 -1.75 2.00 -1.91
CA ILE A 67 -1.73 3.40 -2.37
C ILE A 67 -2.28 3.53 -3.81
N ILE A 68 -3.00 2.52 -4.29
CA ILE A 68 -3.42 2.34 -5.67
C ILE A 68 -4.93 2.56 -5.79
N ASP A 69 -5.34 3.27 -6.84
CA ASP A 69 -6.71 3.25 -7.31
C ASP A 69 -6.87 2.12 -8.33
N TRP A 70 -7.42 1.00 -7.88
CA TRP A 70 -7.63 -0.20 -8.67
C TRP A 70 -8.85 -0.11 -9.60
N SER A 71 -9.75 0.87 -9.37
CA SER A 71 -11.02 0.96 -10.09
C SER A 71 -10.86 1.16 -11.60
N GLN A 72 -9.73 1.71 -12.04
CA GLN A 72 -9.43 2.01 -13.44
C GLN A 72 -8.56 0.94 -14.11
N GLY A 73 -8.10 -0.06 -13.34
CA GLY A 73 -7.16 -1.06 -13.82
C GLY A 73 -5.79 -0.47 -14.21
N PRO A 74 -4.95 -1.27 -14.90
CA PRO A 74 -3.61 -0.87 -15.28
C PRO A 74 -3.65 0.21 -16.39
N VAL A 75 -2.70 1.13 -16.32
CA VAL A 75 -2.48 2.17 -17.33
C VAL A 75 -1.22 1.89 -18.14
N THR A 76 -1.12 2.53 -19.31
CA THR A 76 0.11 2.60 -20.08
C THR A 76 1.21 3.29 -19.24
N LYS A 77 2.48 2.99 -19.56
CA LYS A 77 3.65 3.57 -18.89
C LYS A 77 3.50 5.10 -18.74
N PRO A 78 3.64 5.64 -17.52
CA PRO A 78 3.50 7.07 -17.29
C PRO A 78 4.68 7.86 -17.89
N PRO A 79 4.57 9.19 -18.01
CA PRO A 79 5.63 10.03 -18.56
C PRO A 79 6.98 9.79 -17.88
N GLU A 80 8.04 9.69 -18.68
CA GLU A 80 9.39 9.42 -18.18
C GLU A 80 9.99 10.58 -17.37
N SER A 81 9.40 11.77 -17.50
CA SER A 81 9.77 12.96 -16.71
C SER A 81 9.37 12.87 -15.24
N LEU A 82 8.53 11.91 -14.84
CA LEU A 82 8.14 11.73 -13.45
C LEU A 82 9.30 11.16 -12.63
N ARG A 83 9.51 11.74 -11.43
CA ARG A 83 10.47 11.21 -10.47
C ARG A 83 9.90 9.95 -9.84
N ARG A 84 10.74 8.93 -9.69
CA ARG A 84 10.36 7.65 -9.08
C ARG A 84 10.90 7.54 -7.66
N TYR A 85 10.02 7.11 -6.78
CA TYR A 85 10.27 6.90 -5.36
C TYR A 85 9.92 5.45 -5.02
N GLN A 86 10.80 4.76 -4.32
CA GLN A 86 10.45 3.49 -3.71
C GLN A 86 9.61 3.77 -2.46
N VAL A 87 8.44 3.13 -2.37
CA VAL A 87 7.55 3.16 -1.21
C VAL A 87 7.56 1.79 -0.57
N SER A 88 7.99 1.69 0.68
CA SER A 88 8.10 0.42 1.41
C SER A 88 7.14 0.39 2.59
N PHE A 89 6.42 -0.70 2.76
CA PHE A 89 5.45 -0.92 3.84
C PHE A 89 6.06 -1.84 4.88
N HIS A 90 5.99 -1.40 6.14
CA HIS A 90 6.51 -2.12 7.28
C HIS A 90 5.38 -2.55 8.22
N THR A 91 5.48 -3.75 8.78
CA THR A 91 4.47 -4.26 9.73
C THR A 91 5.03 -4.59 11.11
N ASP A 92 4.17 -4.54 12.12
CA ASP A 92 4.45 -5.07 13.45
C ASP A 92 4.68 -6.61 13.43
N PRO A 93 5.33 -7.18 14.46
CA PRO A 93 5.99 -6.53 15.60
C PRO A 93 7.43 -6.06 15.34
N HIS A 94 8.01 -6.33 14.17
CA HIS A 94 9.46 -6.16 13.92
C HIS A 94 9.83 -5.02 12.97
N ASP A 95 8.88 -4.18 12.56
CA ASP A 95 9.10 -3.09 11.60
C ASP A 95 9.79 -3.57 10.29
N GLN A 96 9.46 -4.79 9.88
CA GLN A 96 10.04 -5.43 8.70
C GLN A 96 9.34 -4.95 7.44
N ILE A 97 10.11 -4.68 6.38
CA ILE A 97 9.55 -4.44 5.05
C ILE A 97 8.86 -5.73 4.58
N VAL A 98 7.55 -5.63 4.34
CA VAL A 98 6.74 -6.75 3.84
C VAL A 98 6.32 -6.57 2.38
N TYR A 99 6.30 -5.34 1.89
CA TYR A 99 5.84 -5.02 0.55
C TYR A 99 6.45 -3.71 0.04
N VAL A 100 6.76 -3.64 -1.25
CA VAL A 100 7.41 -2.48 -1.87
C VAL A 100 6.76 -2.15 -3.21
N VAL A 101 6.47 -0.88 -3.47
CA VAL A 101 6.02 -0.38 -4.78
C VAL A 101 6.84 0.83 -5.21
N TYR A 102 6.75 1.20 -6.48
CA TYR A 102 7.38 2.42 -6.97
C TYR A 102 6.33 3.48 -7.30
N TYR A 103 6.38 4.60 -6.62
CA TYR A 103 5.52 5.75 -6.84
C TYR A 103 6.21 6.77 -7.76
N ALA A 104 5.53 7.18 -8.82
CA ALA A 104 6.01 8.16 -9.79
C ALA A 104 5.17 9.43 -9.74
N CYS A 105 5.81 10.58 -9.48
CA CYS A 105 5.16 11.88 -9.47
C CYS A 105 6.13 13.02 -9.80
N SER A 106 5.60 14.21 -10.02
CA SER A 106 6.39 15.44 -10.13
C SER A 106 5.62 16.63 -9.54
N LEU A 107 6.36 17.67 -9.17
CA LEU A 107 5.81 18.98 -8.82
C LEU A 107 4.90 19.47 -9.94
N GLY A 108 3.67 19.86 -9.60
CA GLY A 108 2.69 20.40 -10.54
C GLY A 108 1.98 19.38 -11.44
N ALA A 109 2.35 18.09 -11.46
CA ALA A 109 1.59 17.09 -12.20
C ALA A 109 0.28 16.73 -11.48
N GLU A 110 -0.82 16.67 -12.21
CA GLU A 110 -2.15 16.39 -11.65
C GLU A 110 -2.28 14.98 -11.06
N GLN A 111 -1.57 14.00 -11.60
CA GLN A 111 -1.74 12.59 -11.27
C GLN A 111 -0.40 11.89 -11.01
N GLY A 112 -0.29 11.22 -9.88
CA GLY A 112 0.77 10.26 -9.61
C GLY A 112 0.41 8.84 -10.06
N TYR A 113 1.43 8.01 -10.24
CA TYR A 113 1.29 6.63 -10.70
C TYR A 113 2.04 5.68 -9.80
N VAL A 114 1.56 4.45 -9.67
CA VAL A 114 2.19 3.40 -8.86
C VAL A 114 2.51 2.22 -9.76
N TYR A 115 3.73 1.72 -9.64
CA TYR A 115 4.18 0.51 -10.30
C TYR A 115 4.33 -0.61 -9.31
N LEU A 116 3.71 -1.73 -9.63
CA LEU A 116 3.92 -3.00 -8.94
C LEU A 116 5.14 -3.67 -9.57
N PRO A 117 6.21 -3.96 -8.80
CA PRO A 117 7.37 -4.68 -9.28
C PRO A 117 6.99 -5.96 -10.03
N GLY A 118 7.49 -6.09 -11.26
CA GLY A 118 7.38 -7.29 -12.10
C GLY A 118 8.50 -8.29 -11.82
N GLU A 119 8.42 -9.48 -12.39
CA GLU A 119 9.32 -10.62 -12.10
C GLU A 119 10.83 -10.28 -12.16
N SER A 120 11.24 -9.38 -13.04
CA SER A 120 12.65 -8.96 -13.20
C SER A 120 13.12 -7.90 -12.20
N ASP A 121 12.23 -7.35 -11.38
CA ASP A 121 12.54 -6.26 -10.45
C ASP A 121 13.01 -6.77 -9.08
N GLU A 122 13.86 -5.99 -8.41
CA GLU A 122 14.50 -6.32 -7.13
C GLU A 122 13.52 -6.86 -6.06
N TRP A 123 12.34 -6.26 -5.96
CA TRP A 123 11.36 -6.55 -4.91
C TRP A 123 10.30 -7.58 -5.29
N ALA A 124 10.35 -8.11 -6.51
CA ALA A 124 9.33 -9.02 -7.04
C ALA A 124 9.15 -10.28 -6.18
N GLY A 125 10.28 -10.91 -5.81
CA GLY A 125 10.28 -12.13 -5.00
C GLY A 125 9.67 -11.93 -3.61
N LEU A 126 9.92 -10.77 -2.97
CA LEU A 126 9.29 -10.43 -1.70
C LEU A 126 7.80 -10.21 -1.89
N ASN A 127 7.42 -9.32 -2.82
CA ASN A 127 6.03 -8.94 -3.03
C ASN A 127 5.14 -10.14 -3.35
N VAL A 128 5.51 -10.96 -4.34
CA VAL A 128 4.69 -12.10 -4.78
C VAL A 128 4.50 -13.14 -3.68
N ARG A 129 5.51 -13.34 -2.81
CA ARG A 129 5.39 -14.22 -1.63
C ARG A 129 4.46 -13.64 -0.57
N THR A 130 4.33 -12.32 -0.52
CA THR A 130 3.48 -11.61 0.44
C THR A 130 2.04 -11.50 -0.06
N ILE A 131 1.84 -10.95 -1.27
CA ILE A 131 0.57 -10.80 -2.00
C ILE A 131 0.87 -10.85 -3.51
N PHE A 132 0.18 -11.76 -4.20
CA PHE A 132 0.17 -11.82 -5.66
C PHE A 132 -1.13 -11.23 -6.19
N HIS A 133 -1.02 -10.18 -7.01
CA HIS A 133 -2.15 -9.46 -7.60
C HIS A 133 -2.49 -9.96 -9.02
N GLY A 134 -1.60 -10.67 -9.70
CA GLY A 134 -1.79 -11.12 -11.09
C GLY A 134 -1.57 -10.02 -12.14
N VAL A 135 -1.06 -8.87 -11.71
CA VAL A 135 -0.87 -7.65 -12.52
C VAL A 135 0.48 -6.99 -12.22
N GLU A 136 1.41 -7.75 -11.68
CA GLU A 136 2.80 -7.37 -11.47
C GLU A 136 3.45 -6.89 -12.77
N GLY A 137 4.35 -5.92 -12.67
CA GLY A 137 4.97 -5.27 -13.82
C GLY A 137 4.07 -4.25 -14.54
N LYS A 138 2.96 -3.84 -13.93
CA LYS A 138 2.03 -2.83 -14.49
C LYS A 138 2.02 -1.54 -13.67
N TRP A 139 1.63 -0.47 -14.35
CA TRP A 139 1.40 0.85 -13.75
C TRP A 139 -0.08 1.06 -13.47
N PHE A 140 -0.38 1.78 -12.40
CA PHE A 140 -1.72 2.14 -11.97
C PHE A 140 -1.76 3.61 -11.58
N ARG A 141 -2.97 4.17 -11.51
CA ARG A 141 -3.15 5.49 -10.90
C ARG A 141 -2.93 5.39 -9.40
N ALA A 142 -2.20 6.35 -8.84
CA ALA A 142 -2.11 6.50 -7.41
C ALA A 142 -3.47 6.96 -6.85
N TRP A 143 -3.83 6.41 -5.70
CA TRP A 143 -5.04 6.80 -4.99
C TRP A 143 -4.96 8.24 -4.49
N SER A 144 -6.01 9.03 -4.69
CA SER A 144 -6.03 10.44 -4.28
C SER A 144 -5.76 10.67 -2.79
N ALA A 145 -6.10 9.71 -1.91
CA ALA A 145 -5.76 9.81 -0.49
C ALA A 145 -4.24 9.75 -0.26
N TRP A 146 -3.54 8.88 -1.00
CA TRP A 146 -2.09 8.83 -0.99
C TRP A 146 -1.48 10.13 -1.51
N GLU A 147 -1.98 10.64 -2.63
CA GLU A 147 -1.50 11.89 -3.23
C GLU A 147 -1.54 13.06 -2.21
N ARG A 148 -2.65 13.18 -1.46
CA ARG A 148 -2.83 14.24 -0.43
C ARG A 148 -1.82 14.14 0.71
N VAL A 149 -1.30 12.95 0.99
CA VAL A 149 -0.32 12.71 2.07
C VAL A 149 1.11 12.81 1.54
N ALA A 150 1.43 12.07 0.48
CA ALA A 150 2.79 11.91 0.00
C ALA A 150 3.34 13.17 -0.67
N ARG A 151 2.53 13.88 -1.47
CA ARG A 151 3.02 15.04 -2.23
C ARG A 151 3.55 16.16 -1.35
N PRO A 152 2.81 16.66 -0.34
CA PRO A 152 3.32 17.73 0.51
C PRO A 152 4.62 17.34 1.24
N LEU A 153 4.76 16.06 1.63
CA LEU A 153 5.96 15.56 2.28
C LEU A 153 7.16 15.52 1.33
N ILE A 154 6.97 15.01 0.12
CA ILE A 154 8.00 14.95 -0.93
C ILE A 154 8.43 16.36 -1.34
N ASP A 155 7.48 17.27 -1.56
CA ASP A 155 7.76 18.65 -1.98
C ASP A 155 8.54 19.39 -0.89
N LYS A 156 8.14 19.25 0.38
CA LYS A 156 8.85 19.84 1.52
C LYS A 156 10.28 19.30 1.65
N ALA A 157 10.47 17.99 1.50
CA ALA A 157 11.79 17.37 1.58
C ALA A 157 12.68 17.84 0.42
N ALA A 158 12.17 17.84 -0.82
CA ALA A 158 12.91 18.30 -1.99
C ALA A 158 13.30 19.78 -1.91
N LEU A 159 12.42 20.64 -1.38
CA LEU A 159 12.73 22.05 -1.13
C LEU A 159 13.85 22.20 -0.09
N THR A 160 13.76 21.48 1.02
CA THR A 160 14.78 21.50 2.09
C THR A 160 16.14 21.07 1.54
N ASP A 161 16.16 20.01 0.75
CA ASP A 161 17.37 19.46 0.15
C ASP A 161 18.01 20.41 -0.88
N SER A 162 17.20 21.24 -1.54
CA SER A 162 17.68 22.24 -2.51
C SER A 162 18.30 23.48 -1.84
N ILE A 163 17.91 23.81 -0.61
CA ILE A 163 18.37 24.99 0.13
C ILE A 163 19.70 24.73 0.84
N GLN A 164 19.94 23.50 1.31
CA GLN A 164 21.20 23.14 1.97
C GLN A 164 22.25 22.70 0.92
N PRO A 165 23.39 23.42 0.77
CA PRO A 165 24.46 23.02 -0.15
C PRO A 165 25.06 21.67 0.22
N ARG A 166 25.59 20.97 -0.80
CA ARG A 166 26.22 19.64 -0.69
C ARG A 166 27.51 19.67 0.11
#